data_AF-D5VSS5-F1
#
_entry.id   AF-D5VSS5-F1
#
_cell.length_a   1.000
_cell.length_b   1.000
_cell.length_c   1.000
_cell.angle_alpha   90.00
_cell.angle_beta   90.00
_cell.angle_gamma   90.00
#
_symmetry.space_group_name_H-M   'P 1'
#
loop_
_entity.id
_entity.type
_entity.pdbx_description
1 polymer ?
#
loop_
_entity_poly.entity_id
_entity_poly.type
_entity_poly.pdbx_seq_one_letter_code
_entity_poly.pdbx_strand_id
1 'polypeptide(L)'
;MVMEALKIALEVVNEVHKKIKPLIGWEKAGETVKIGADGTPTKRIDVVAEETAIEVLEKYGGILVSEEVGTLNLGEGEYIYVLDPIDGTYNAIKDIPFYASSIAIGYRDAKTIDDLFLGVVKNLVTGDIYYGIKGEGSYLVKENGRKKKLEVNKKSELREISISAYGLSRESLELLKNIRVRLFGATALEMCFTVSGALDAYINLNKNARLVDIAGAYVICKEGNAVITDVNGKPLNMKMDVREKSTIVLANPILHRKFVSILGNKWILKPIAFGVVVKDNKEAIELAKKAINYLKSKNIPVYCDKFLKSIVNEKEIDKKKISHVIAIGGDGTILKAARIVNNEPIPILAINLGRVGFLADFSKEELFKAIDLVISGNYDVIKREKISCKVKRRRYNALNEVVIITKNPAKILEFSLYINNKKVEEIRADGLIISTPTGSTAYSLSAGGPIVDNSVSCFIITPICPFKLSSRPLVVGSQNKVEIELNSDKRALVVIDGSVEEEIKKGERVEIEKDGYSYFVKGKDFYEKLKEFTKMV
;
A
#
# COMPACT_ATOMS: atom_id res chain seq x y z
N MET A 1 13.25 -39.35 -7.10
CA MET A 1 13.10 -38.05 -6.41
C MET A 1 12.14 -37.11 -7.14
N VAL A 2 12.53 -36.21 -8.05
CA VAL A 2 11.55 -35.26 -8.67
C VAL A 2 10.44 -35.95 -9.46
N MET A 3 10.76 -36.96 -10.28
CA MET A 3 9.73 -37.74 -11.00
C MET A 3 8.81 -38.55 -10.07
N GLU A 4 9.32 -38.93 -8.90
CA GLU A 4 8.55 -39.67 -7.89
C GLU A 4 7.59 -38.73 -7.16
N ALA A 5 8.05 -37.55 -6.73
CA ALA A 5 7.20 -36.51 -6.18
C ALA A 5 6.09 -36.11 -7.17
N LEU A 6 6.41 -35.97 -8.46
CA LEU A 6 5.41 -35.70 -9.48
C LEU A 6 4.39 -36.84 -9.61
N LYS A 7 4.84 -38.10 -9.57
CA LYS A 7 3.94 -39.26 -9.58
C LYS A 7 2.99 -39.24 -8.38
N ILE A 8 3.50 -38.97 -7.17
CA ILE A 8 2.70 -38.87 -5.94
C ILE A 8 1.65 -37.77 -6.08
N ALA A 9 2.06 -36.56 -6.47
CA ALA A 9 1.17 -35.43 -6.66
C ALA A 9 0.06 -35.72 -7.69
N LEU A 10 0.41 -36.38 -8.81
CA LEU A 10 -0.54 -36.80 -9.82
C LEU A 10 -1.52 -37.87 -9.32
N GLU A 11 -1.06 -38.84 -8.53
CA GLU A 11 -1.94 -39.86 -7.92
C GLU A 11 -2.98 -39.20 -7.01
N VAL A 12 -2.55 -38.28 -6.13
CA VAL A 12 -3.44 -37.55 -5.21
C VAL A 12 -4.53 -36.80 -5.98
N VAL A 13 -4.15 -35.90 -6.90
CA VAL A 13 -5.15 -35.05 -7.59
C VAL A 13 -6.08 -35.87 -8.50
N ASN A 14 -5.64 -37.03 -9.00
CA ASN A 14 -6.46 -37.91 -9.82
C ASN A 14 -7.47 -38.72 -9.01
N GLU A 15 -7.06 -39.29 -7.87
CA GLU A 15 -7.98 -40.03 -6.99
C GLU A 15 -8.99 -39.08 -6.33
N VAL A 16 -8.55 -37.89 -5.89
CA VAL A 16 -9.47 -36.83 -5.43
C VAL A 16 -10.50 -36.50 -6.50
N HIS A 17 -10.06 -36.20 -7.73
CA HIS A 17 -10.97 -35.89 -8.85
C HIS A 17 -12.00 -37.00 -9.08
N LYS A 18 -11.57 -38.26 -9.08
CA LYS A 18 -12.44 -39.42 -9.27
C LYS A 18 -13.47 -39.54 -8.15
N LYS A 19 -13.07 -39.32 -6.89
CA LYS A 19 -13.94 -39.47 -5.72
C LYS A 19 -14.96 -38.35 -5.58
N ILE A 20 -14.59 -37.11 -5.88
CA ILE A 20 -15.48 -35.94 -5.73
C ILE A 20 -16.45 -35.76 -6.89
N LYS A 21 -16.14 -36.28 -8.08
CA LYS A 21 -16.98 -36.16 -9.29
C LYS A 21 -18.48 -36.45 -9.06
N PRO A 22 -18.90 -37.51 -8.34
CA PRO A 22 -20.31 -37.75 -8.05
C PRO A 22 -20.94 -36.78 -7.03
N LEU A 23 -20.15 -35.95 -6.35
CA LEU A 23 -20.61 -35.00 -5.33
C LEU A 23 -20.82 -33.59 -5.88
N ILE A 24 -20.34 -33.30 -7.09
CA ILE A 24 -20.48 -31.99 -7.74
C ILE A 24 -21.97 -31.69 -7.97
N GLY A 25 -22.40 -30.45 -7.64
CA GLY A 25 -23.79 -30.02 -7.76
C GLY A 25 -24.77 -30.68 -6.77
N TRP A 26 -24.31 -31.61 -5.93
CA TRP A 26 -25.17 -32.31 -4.98
C TRP A 26 -25.37 -31.48 -3.71
N GLU A 27 -26.62 -31.11 -3.40
CA GLU A 27 -26.94 -30.22 -2.27
C GLU A 27 -26.37 -30.71 -0.93
N LYS A 28 -26.43 -32.02 -0.65
CA LYS A 28 -25.90 -32.61 0.60
C LYS A 28 -24.37 -32.55 0.69
N ALA A 29 -23.68 -32.38 -0.44
CA ALA A 29 -22.23 -32.19 -0.46
C ALA A 29 -21.83 -30.85 0.17
N GLY A 30 -22.74 -29.87 0.21
CA GLY A 30 -22.54 -28.56 0.83
C GLY A 30 -22.94 -28.44 2.30
N GLU A 31 -23.40 -29.53 2.91
CA GLU A 31 -23.66 -29.60 4.35
C GLU A 31 -22.35 -29.40 5.13
N THR A 32 -22.37 -28.54 6.14
CA THR A 32 -21.24 -28.36 7.05
C THR A 32 -21.18 -29.55 7.99
N VAL A 33 -20.02 -30.22 8.03
CA VAL A 33 -19.82 -31.45 8.81
C VAL A 33 -18.98 -31.18 10.06
N LYS A 34 -17.99 -30.30 9.97
CA LYS A 34 -17.08 -29.94 11.07
C LYS A 34 -16.51 -28.53 10.86
N ILE A 35 -15.69 -28.07 11.82
CA ILE A 35 -14.83 -26.90 11.67
C ILE A 35 -13.42 -27.40 11.35
N GLY A 36 -12.79 -26.83 10.32
CA GLY A 36 -11.43 -27.15 9.89
C GLY A 36 -10.36 -26.58 10.82
N ALA A 37 -9.11 -27.03 10.66
CA ALA A 37 -7.98 -26.57 11.46
C ALA A 37 -7.66 -25.07 11.26
N ASP A 38 -8.08 -24.51 10.13
CA ASP A 38 -7.99 -23.09 9.81
C ASP A 38 -9.10 -22.23 10.45
N GLY A 39 -10.08 -22.87 11.11
CA GLY A 39 -11.21 -22.25 11.80
C GLY A 39 -12.45 -21.99 10.94
N THR A 40 -12.52 -22.54 9.72
CA THR A 40 -13.66 -22.35 8.82
C THR A 40 -14.61 -23.56 8.76
N PRO A 41 -15.89 -23.39 8.34
CA PRO A 41 -16.82 -24.50 8.21
C PRO A 41 -16.46 -25.45 7.04
N THR A 42 -16.05 -26.68 7.35
CA THR A 42 -15.73 -27.71 6.36
C THR A 42 -16.99 -28.36 5.79
N LYS A 43 -17.10 -28.46 4.47
CA LYS A 43 -18.23 -29.11 3.79
C LYS A 43 -18.00 -30.59 3.62
N ARG A 44 -19.08 -31.36 3.41
CA ARG A 44 -19.01 -32.81 3.19
C ARG A 44 -18.09 -33.16 2.01
N ILE A 45 -18.13 -32.38 0.93
CA ILE A 45 -17.28 -32.61 -0.23
C ILE A 45 -15.79 -32.46 0.11
N ASP A 46 -15.43 -31.47 0.94
CA ASP A 46 -14.05 -31.23 1.37
C ASP A 46 -13.55 -32.39 2.23
N VAL A 47 -14.38 -32.91 3.15
CA VAL A 47 -14.04 -34.09 3.95
C VAL A 47 -13.71 -35.30 3.08
N VAL A 48 -14.54 -35.58 2.07
CA VAL A 48 -14.31 -36.73 1.18
C VAL A 48 -13.03 -36.55 0.38
N ALA A 49 -12.75 -35.33 -0.09
CA ALA A 49 -11.54 -35.01 -0.84
C ALA A 49 -10.28 -35.15 0.02
N GLU A 50 -10.31 -34.60 1.23
CA GLU A 50 -9.23 -34.65 2.21
C GLU A 50 -8.91 -36.10 2.60
N GLU A 51 -9.92 -36.89 2.99
CA GLU A 51 -9.74 -38.31 3.35
C GLU A 51 -9.14 -39.11 2.19
N THR A 52 -9.60 -38.87 0.96
CA THR A 52 -9.05 -39.52 -0.23
C THR A 52 -7.57 -39.18 -0.44
N ALA A 53 -7.20 -37.91 -0.23
CA ALA A 53 -5.81 -37.49 -0.37
C ALA A 53 -4.92 -38.08 0.72
N ILE A 54 -5.40 -38.15 1.97
CA ILE A 54 -4.69 -38.76 3.09
C ILE A 54 -4.45 -40.25 2.82
N GLU A 55 -5.48 -41.02 2.40
CA GLU A 55 -5.35 -42.44 2.04
C GLU A 55 -4.26 -42.70 0.98
N VAL A 56 -4.10 -41.79 0.03
CA VAL A 56 -3.03 -41.88 -0.98
C VAL A 56 -1.67 -41.56 -0.35
N LEU A 57 -1.57 -40.48 0.42
CA LEU A 57 -0.30 -40.00 0.98
C LEU A 57 0.24 -40.89 2.10
N GLU A 58 -0.62 -41.61 2.84
CA GLU A 58 -0.20 -42.59 3.86
C GLU A 58 0.70 -43.70 3.29
N LYS A 59 0.54 -44.04 2.00
CA LYS A 59 1.39 -45.03 1.31
C LYS A 59 2.84 -44.57 1.16
N TYR A 60 3.08 -43.26 1.21
CA TYR A 60 4.38 -42.62 0.97
C TYR A 60 4.99 -42.00 2.23
N GLY A 61 4.16 -41.76 3.26
CA GLY A 61 4.53 -41.08 4.49
C GLY A 61 5.04 -39.65 4.26
N GLY A 62 5.52 -39.01 5.33
CA GLY A 62 5.94 -37.60 5.32
C GLY A 62 5.05 -36.71 6.19
N ILE A 63 4.93 -35.43 5.84
CA ILE A 63 4.14 -34.44 6.57
C ILE A 63 3.10 -33.82 5.63
N LEU A 64 1.83 -33.85 5.99
CA LEU A 64 0.76 -33.16 5.28
C LEU A 64 0.44 -31.82 5.97
N VAL A 65 0.26 -30.78 5.17
CA VAL A 65 -0.28 -29.48 5.56
C VAL A 65 -1.50 -29.17 4.70
N SER A 66 -2.69 -29.12 5.30
CA SER A 66 -3.96 -28.87 4.60
C SER A 66 -4.95 -28.05 5.43
N GLU A 67 -5.99 -27.51 4.79
CA GLU A 67 -6.98 -26.63 5.41
C GLU A 67 -7.74 -27.32 6.58
N GLU A 68 -8.11 -28.58 6.40
CA GLU A 68 -8.99 -29.31 7.28
C GLU A 68 -8.27 -29.90 8.49
N VAL A 69 -7.10 -30.50 8.29
CA VAL A 69 -6.35 -31.20 9.37
C VAL A 69 -5.18 -30.39 9.91
N GLY A 70 -4.82 -29.28 9.28
CA GLY A 70 -3.70 -28.45 9.72
C GLY A 70 -2.40 -29.14 9.37
N THR A 71 -1.65 -29.64 10.35
CA THR A 71 -0.43 -30.41 10.13
C THR A 71 -0.59 -31.84 10.63
N LEU A 72 -0.41 -32.81 9.74
CA LEU A 72 -0.53 -34.24 10.02
C LEU A 72 0.78 -34.96 9.68
N ASN A 73 1.29 -35.77 10.60
CA ASN A 73 2.45 -36.64 10.34
C ASN A 73 1.95 -38.00 9.82
N LEU A 74 2.29 -38.33 8.58
CA LEU A 74 1.89 -39.55 7.89
C LEU A 74 2.91 -40.70 8.07
N GLY A 75 3.95 -40.50 8.89
CA GLY A 75 4.98 -41.50 9.18
C GLY A 75 6.35 -41.15 8.59
N GLU A 76 7.17 -42.18 8.36
CA GLU A 76 8.47 -42.05 7.72
C GLU A 76 8.31 -41.69 6.23
N GLY A 77 9.06 -40.71 5.75
CA GLY A 77 8.95 -40.18 4.40
C GLY A 77 9.77 -38.91 4.22
N GLU A 78 10.23 -38.64 3.00
CA GLU A 78 11.19 -37.57 2.72
C GLU A 78 10.54 -36.20 2.48
N TYR A 79 9.23 -36.15 2.33
CA TYR A 79 8.51 -34.99 1.80
C TYR A 79 7.57 -34.34 2.81
N ILE A 80 7.32 -33.04 2.57
CA ILE A 80 6.15 -32.32 3.06
C ILE A 80 5.22 -32.04 1.88
N TYR A 81 3.92 -32.19 2.09
CA TYR A 81 2.85 -31.94 1.13
C TYR A 81 2.03 -30.76 1.63
N VAL A 82 1.87 -29.72 0.82
CA VAL A 82 0.94 -28.63 1.08
C VAL A 82 -0.23 -28.79 0.12
N LEU A 83 -1.42 -29.02 0.64
CA LEU A 83 -2.58 -29.50 -0.12
C LEU A 83 -3.80 -28.63 0.14
N ASP A 84 -4.46 -28.26 -0.95
CA ASP A 84 -5.87 -27.87 -0.97
C ASP A 84 -6.60 -28.87 -1.90
N PRO A 85 -7.36 -29.83 -1.34
CA PRO A 85 -8.02 -30.86 -2.13
C PRO A 85 -9.06 -30.27 -3.09
N ILE A 86 -9.73 -29.16 -2.72
CA ILE A 86 -10.76 -28.48 -3.51
C ILE A 86 -10.65 -26.96 -3.33
N ASP A 87 -9.83 -26.31 -4.17
CA ASP A 87 -9.88 -24.86 -4.35
C ASP A 87 -11.14 -24.49 -5.16
N GLY A 88 -11.99 -23.65 -4.56
CA GLY A 88 -13.28 -23.28 -5.13
C GLY A 88 -14.44 -24.21 -4.73
N THR A 89 -14.45 -24.74 -3.51
CA THR A 89 -15.54 -25.57 -2.95
C THR A 89 -16.95 -25.03 -3.23
N TYR A 90 -17.17 -23.72 -3.08
CA TYR A 90 -18.46 -23.12 -3.38
C TYR A 90 -18.87 -23.33 -4.84
N ASN A 91 -17.93 -23.18 -5.77
CA ASN A 91 -18.18 -23.41 -7.19
C ASN A 91 -18.50 -24.87 -7.46
N ALA A 92 -17.75 -25.81 -6.86
CA ALA A 92 -18.00 -27.25 -6.98
C ALA A 92 -19.41 -27.66 -6.50
N ILE A 93 -19.84 -27.13 -5.34
CA ILE A 93 -21.18 -27.41 -4.78
C ILE A 93 -22.30 -26.83 -5.65
N LYS A 94 -22.07 -25.66 -6.25
CA LYS A 94 -23.04 -24.96 -7.10
C LYS A 94 -22.97 -25.33 -8.58
N ASP A 95 -22.13 -26.30 -8.93
CA ASP A 95 -21.88 -26.71 -10.31
C ASP A 95 -21.46 -25.53 -11.22
N ILE A 96 -20.71 -24.59 -10.65
CA ILE A 96 -20.06 -23.51 -11.40
C ILE A 96 -18.72 -24.09 -11.88
N PRO A 97 -18.45 -24.15 -13.20
CA PRO A 97 -17.34 -24.92 -13.77
C PRO A 97 -15.97 -24.21 -13.62
N PHE A 98 -15.55 -23.96 -12.38
CA PHE A 98 -14.27 -23.33 -12.05
C PHE A 98 -13.79 -23.71 -10.63
N TYR A 99 -13.11 -24.84 -10.51
CA TYR A 99 -12.54 -25.35 -9.25
C TYR A 99 -11.41 -26.34 -9.54
N ALA A 100 -10.48 -26.51 -8.60
CA ALA A 100 -9.28 -27.31 -8.78
C ALA A 100 -8.84 -28.07 -7.54
N SER A 101 -7.96 -29.05 -7.74
CA SER A 101 -7.16 -29.63 -6.66
C SER A 101 -5.72 -29.13 -6.79
N SER A 102 -5.11 -28.70 -5.68
CA SER A 102 -3.80 -28.05 -5.66
C SER A 102 -2.90 -28.74 -4.64
N ILE A 103 -1.72 -29.18 -5.06
CA ILE A 103 -0.71 -29.78 -4.19
C ILE A 103 0.67 -29.22 -4.51
N ALA A 104 1.45 -28.92 -3.48
CA ALA A 104 2.86 -28.62 -3.58
C ALA A 104 3.70 -29.56 -2.70
N ILE A 105 4.92 -29.83 -3.14
CA ILE A 105 5.83 -30.76 -2.47
C ILE A 105 7.17 -30.06 -2.21
N GLY A 106 7.65 -30.20 -0.98
CA GLY A 106 9.00 -29.83 -0.55
C GLY A 106 9.66 -31.01 0.17
N TYR A 107 10.93 -30.85 0.55
CA TYR A 107 11.56 -31.79 1.47
C TYR A 107 11.03 -31.58 2.88
N ARG A 108 11.12 -32.61 3.72
CA ARG A 108 10.55 -32.63 5.08
C ARG A 108 11.02 -31.48 5.98
N ASP A 109 12.18 -30.90 5.71
CA ASP A 109 12.78 -29.78 6.46
C ASP A 109 12.41 -28.39 5.90
N ALA A 110 11.57 -28.31 4.87
CA ALA A 110 11.07 -27.07 4.29
C ALA A 110 10.38 -26.19 5.35
N LYS A 111 10.72 -24.90 5.38
CA LYS A 111 10.24 -23.95 6.39
C LYS A 111 9.27 -22.94 5.81
N THR A 112 9.43 -22.62 4.53
CA THR A 112 8.71 -21.56 3.85
C THR A 112 8.25 -21.99 2.47
N ILE A 113 7.25 -21.31 1.92
CA ILE A 113 6.72 -21.58 0.58
C ILE A 113 7.80 -21.59 -0.52
N ASP A 114 8.94 -20.94 -0.31
CA ASP A 114 10.07 -20.91 -1.24
C ASP A 114 10.94 -22.19 -1.25
N ASP A 115 10.78 -23.03 -0.22
CA ASP A 115 11.45 -24.32 -0.08
C ASP A 115 10.74 -25.44 -0.85
N LEU A 116 9.50 -25.19 -1.31
CA LEU A 116 8.75 -26.12 -2.16
C LEU A 116 9.39 -26.20 -3.54
N PHE A 117 9.58 -27.41 -4.06
CA PHE A 117 10.27 -27.64 -5.34
C PHE A 117 9.33 -28.12 -6.45
N LEU A 118 8.12 -28.59 -6.11
CA LEU A 118 7.11 -29.06 -7.07
C LEU A 118 5.76 -28.45 -6.71
N GLY A 119 5.01 -28.03 -7.73
CA GLY A 119 3.59 -27.68 -7.62
C GLY A 119 2.78 -28.33 -8.73
N VAL A 120 1.59 -28.80 -8.40
CA VAL A 120 0.61 -29.40 -9.32
C VAL A 120 -0.76 -28.82 -9.02
N VAL A 121 -1.45 -28.34 -10.05
CA VAL A 121 -2.84 -27.87 -9.96
C VAL A 121 -3.63 -28.55 -11.06
N LYS A 122 -4.65 -29.32 -10.68
CA LYS A 122 -5.55 -29.99 -11.61
C LYS A 122 -6.86 -29.24 -11.70
N ASN A 123 -7.22 -28.80 -12.91
CA ASN A 123 -8.56 -28.32 -13.20
C ASN A 123 -9.52 -29.51 -13.16
N LEU A 124 -10.41 -29.54 -12.18
CA LEU A 124 -11.32 -30.66 -11.92
C LEU A 124 -12.51 -30.70 -12.89
N VAL A 125 -12.70 -29.66 -13.70
CA VAL A 125 -13.74 -29.60 -14.72
C VAL A 125 -13.22 -30.13 -16.05
N THR A 126 -12.05 -29.66 -16.47
CA THR A 126 -11.48 -30.00 -17.79
C THR A 126 -10.52 -31.18 -17.76
N GLY A 127 -10.08 -31.60 -16.57
CA GLY A 127 -9.03 -32.61 -16.40
C GLY A 127 -7.61 -32.10 -16.68
N ASP A 128 -7.46 -30.83 -17.10
CA ASP A 128 -6.17 -30.21 -17.38
C ASP A 128 -5.26 -30.16 -16.15
N ILE A 129 -3.97 -30.42 -16.33
CA ILE A 129 -2.98 -30.42 -15.26
C ILE A 129 -1.93 -29.35 -15.54
N TYR A 130 -1.83 -28.39 -14.62
CA TYR A 130 -0.72 -27.45 -14.54
C TYR A 130 0.31 -28.00 -13.56
N TYR A 131 1.59 -27.93 -13.90
CA TYR A 131 2.64 -28.27 -12.95
C TYR A 131 3.90 -27.46 -13.18
N GLY A 132 4.71 -27.32 -12.14
CA GLY A 132 5.97 -26.58 -12.17
C GLY A 132 6.98 -27.23 -11.25
N ILE A 133 8.22 -27.31 -11.72
CA ILE A 133 9.33 -27.93 -11.01
C ILE A 133 10.46 -26.92 -10.93
N LYS A 134 10.96 -26.69 -9.72
CA LYS A 134 11.99 -25.68 -9.43
C LYS A 134 13.22 -25.87 -10.29
N GLY A 135 13.51 -24.90 -11.17
CA GLY A 135 14.63 -24.93 -12.10
C GLY A 135 14.38 -25.68 -13.42
N GLU A 136 13.24 -26.35 -13.59
CA GLU A 136 12.87 -27.07 -14.82
C GLU A 136 11.72 -26.40 -15.61
N GLY A 137 11.11 -25.35 -15.05
CA GLY A 137 10.02 -24.60 -15.68
C GLY A 137 8.63 -25.16 -15.35
N SER A 138 7.60 -24.52 -15.93
CA SER A 138 6.20 -24.88 -15.75
C SER A 138 5.50 -25.29 -17.05
N TYR A 139 4.50 -26.15 -16.93
CA TYR A 139 3.86 -26.85 -18.03
C TYR A 139 2.35 -27.03 -17.79
N LEU A 140 1.61 -27.08 -18.88
CA LEU A 140 0.20 -27.47 -18.93
C LEU A 140 0.07 -28.73 -19.77
N VAL A 141 -0.55 -29.76 -19.21
CA VAL A 141 -0.92 -31.00 -19.90
C VAL A 141 -2.43 -31.02 -20.03
N LYS A 142 -2.91 -30.98 -21.27
CA LYS A 142 -4.33 -31.12 -21.60
C LYS A 142 -4.76 -32.59 -21.47
N GLU A 143 -6.05 -32.83 -21.26
CA GLU A 143 -6.61 -34.19 -21.17
C GLU A 143 -6.29 -35.05 -22.41
N ASN A 144 -6.20 -34.45 -23.58
CA ASN A 144 -5.78 -35.11 -24.82
C ASN A 144 -4.27 -35.42 -24.92
N GLY A 145 -3.51 -35.24 -23.83
CA GLY A 145 -2.07 -35.48 -23.75
C GLY A 145 -1.19 -34.36 -24.29
N ARG A 146 -1.77 -33.28 -24.86
CA ARG A 146 -0.98 -32.17 -25.38
C ARG A 146 -0.29 -31.41 -24.23
N LYS A 147 1.04 -31.37 -24.27
CA LYS A 147 1.88 -30.61 -23.33
C LYS A 147 2.28 -29.25 -23.92
N LYS A 148 2.17 -28.19 -23.12
CA LYS A 148 2.57 -26.82 -23.45
C LYS A 148 3.44 -26.27 -22.32
N LYS A 149 4.60 -25.68 -22.63
CA LYS A 149 5.40 -24.90 -21.67
C LYS A 149 4.69 -23.58 -21.35
N LEU A 150 4.69 -23.18 -20.08
CA LEU A 150 4.04 -21.98 -19.60
C LEU A 150 5.06 -20.87 -19.34
N GLU A 151 4.65 -19.65 -19.63
CA GLU A 151 5.39 -18.43 -19.33
C GLU A 151 4.40 -17.28 -19.32
N VAL A 152 4.52 -16.37 -18.35
CA VAL A 152 3.72 -15.16 -18.32
C VAL A 152 3.82 -14.37 -19.62
N ASN A 153 2.73 -13.66 -19.97
CA ASN A 153 2.73 -12.79 -21.12
C ASN A 153 3.76 -11.64 -20.97
N LYS A 154 4.12 -11.01 -22.09
CA LYS A 154 5.07 -9.88 -22.14
C LYS A 154 4.39 -8.52 -22.27
N LYS A 155 3.08 -8.43 -22.01
CA LYS A 155 2.35 -7.16 -22.13
C LYS A 155 2.90 -6.17 -21.10
N SER A 156 3.03 -4.93 -21.52
CA SER A 156 3.52 -3.83 -20.68
C SER A 156 2.45 -2.79 -20.41
N GLU A 157 1.50 -2.60 -21.32
CA GLU A 157 0.45 -1.58 -21.23
C GLU A 157 -0.69 -2.00 -20.32
N LEU A 158 -1.26 -1.06 -19.57
CA LEU A 158 -2.44 -1.28 -18.73
C LEU A 158 -3.75 -1.16 -19.53
N ARG A 159 -3.69 -0.81 -20.81
CA ARG A 159 -4.86 -0.79 -21.68
C ARG A 159 -5.09 -2.21 -22.19
N GLU A 160 -6.34 -2.66 -22.24
CA GLU A 160 -6.72 -3.95 -22.82
C GLU A 160 -6.18 -5.20 -22.09
N ILE A 161 -5.93 -5.08 -20.79
CA ILE A 161 -5.60 -6.23 -19.95
C ILE A 161 -6.83 -6.83 -19.27
N SER A 162 -6.78 -8.13 -19.02
CA SER A 162 -7.79 -8.89 -18.27
C SER A 162 -7.18 -9.41 -16.98
N ILE A 163 -7.71 -8.99 -15.84
CA ILE A 163 -7.21 -9.41 -14.53
C ILE A 163 -8.30 -10.12 -13.75
N SER A 164 -7.87 -10.95 -12.80
CA SER A 164 -8.69 -11.28 -11.64
C SER A 164 -8.30 -10.39 -10.47
N ALA A 165 -9.27 -9.75 -9.82
CA ALA A 165 -8.99 -8.83 -8.72
C ALA A 165 -10.06 -8.85 -7.61
N TYR A 166 -9.59 -9.05 -6.37
CA TYR A 166 -10.41 -9.03 -5.16
C TYR A 166 -10.01 -7.85 -4.27
N GLY A 167 -11.01 -7.22 -3.63
CA GLY A 167 -10.77 -6.15 -2.64
C GLY A 167 -10.38 -4.78 -3.21
N LEU A 168 -10.71 -4.49 -4.47
CA LEU A 168 -10.45 -3.17 -5.05
C LEU A 168 -11.31 -2.09 -4.39
N SER A 169 -10.67 -1.00 -3.95
CA SER A 169 -11.38 0.19 -3.46
C SER A 169 -11.98 1.01 -4.61
N ARG A 170 -12.87 1.95 -4.30
CA ARG A 170 -13.43 2.88 -5.30
C ARG A 170 -12.35 3.68 -6.04
N GLU A 171 -11.30 4.08 -5.33
CA GLU A 171 -10.15 4.81 -5.89
C GLU A 171 -9.35 3.92 -6.84
N SER A 172 -9.07 2.67 -6.45
CA SER A 172 -8.37 1.70 -7.29
C SER A 172 -9.17 1.36 -8.55
N LEU A 173 -10.50 1.25 -8.44
CA LEU A 173 -11.39 1.03 -9.58
C LEU A 173 -11.36 2.19 -10.58
N GLU A 174 -11.31 3.44 -10.11
CA GLU A 174 -11.21 4.60 -10.99
C GLU A 174 -9.89 4.61 -11.77
N LEU A 175 -8.78 4.23 -11.13
CA LEU A 175 -7.46 4.08 -11.77
C LEU A 175 -7.43 2.91 -12.77
N LEU A 176 -8.27 1.91 -12.56
CA LEU A 176 -8.35 0.67 -13.36
C LEU A 176 -9.61 0.62 -14.24
N LYS A 177 -10.28 1.75 -14.51
CA LYS A 177 -11.58 1.74 -15.20
C LYS A 177 -11.58 1.20 -16.64
N ASN A 178 -10.41 1.13 -17.27
CA ASN A 178 -10.25 0.71 -18.67
C ASN A 178 -9.74 -0.74 -18.81
N ILE A 179 -9.75 -1.52 -17.72
CA ILE A 179 -9.33 -2.93 -17.74
C ILE A 179 -10.49 -3.87 -17.49
N ARG A 180 -10.37 -5.12 -17.95
CA ARG A 180 -11.38 -6.16 -17.71
C ARG A 180 -11.09 -6.81 -16.37
N VAL A 181 -11.98 -6.65 -15.40
CA VAL A 181 -11.87 -7.26 -14.07
C VAL A 181 -12.84 -8.45 -13.99
N ARG A 182 -12.34 -9.58 -13.48
CA ARG A 182 -13.10 -10.82 -13.29
C ARG A 182 -12.89 -11.33 -11.86
N LEU A 183 -13.85 -12.10 -11.35
CA LEU A 183 -13.74 -12.84 -10.10
C LEU A 183 -14.25 -14.25 -10.38
N PHE A 184 -13.39 -15.27 -10.26
CA PHE A 184 -13.76 -16.64 -10.60
C PHE A 184 -13.97 -17.54 -9.37
N GLY A 185 -13.35 -17.23 -8.23
CA GLY A 185 -13.57 -17.93 -6.96
C GLY A 185 -12.77 -19.22 -6.76
N ALA A 186 -11.63 -19.40 -7.44
CA ALA A 186 -10.67 -20.47 -7.17
C ALA A 186 -9.23 -19.96 -7.42
N THR A 187 -8.49 -19.72 -6.35
CA THR A 187 -7.23 -18.97 -6.39
C THR A 187 -6.14 -19.70 -7.18
N ALA A 188 -5.97 -21.00 -6.99
CA ALA A 188 -4.96 -21.82 -7.64
C ALA A 188 -5.16 -21.80 -9.17
N LEU A 189 -6.41 -21.87 -9.65
CA LEU A 189 -6.71 -21.76 -11.09
C LEU A 189 -6.50 -20.35 -11.63
N GLU A 190 -6.91 -19.31 -10.92
CA GLU A 190 -6.72 -17.93 -11.36
C GLU A 190 -5.22 -17.58 -11.50
N MET A 191 -4.38 -18.08 -10.59
CA MET A 191 -2.93 -18.01 -10.69
C MET A 191 -2.40 -18.77 -11.91
N CYS A 192 -2.87 -20.02 -12.13
CA CYS A 192 -2.51 -20.82 -13.31
C CYS A 192 -2.97 -20.15 -14.63
N PHE A 193 -4.10 -19.45 -14.63
CA PHE A 193 -4.60 -18.69 -15.78
C PHE A 193 -3.70 -17.49 -16.08
N THR A 194 -3.09 -16.88 -15.06
CA THR A 194 -2.14 -15.79 -15.24
C THR A 194 -0.86 -16.25 -15.94
N VAL A 195 -0.26 -17.34 -15.49
CA VAL A 195 0.98 -17.88 -16.09
C VAL A 195 0.74 -18.54 -17.46
N SER A 196 -0.48 -18.99 -17.75
CA SER A 196 -0.84 -19.51 -19.08
C SER A 196 -1.26 -18.45 -20.09
N GLY A 197 -1.42 -17.19 -19.64
CA GLY A 197 -1.79 -16.04 -20.45
C GLY A 197 -3.30 -15.87 -20.69
N ALA A 198 -4.14 -16.65 -20.01
CA ALA A 198 -5.60 -16.45 -20.02
C ALA A 198 -6.02 -15.22 -19.20
N LEU A 199 -5.25 -14.91 -18.15
CA LEU A 199 -5.28 -13.65 -17.42
C LEU A 199 -3.92 -12.95 -17.55
N ASP A 200 -3.94 -11.63 -17.45
CA ASP A 200 -2.74 -10.80 -17.46
C ASP A 200 -2.19 -10.55 -16.04
N ALA A 201 -3.04 -10.65 -15.02
CA ALA A 201 -2.67 -10.62 -13.61
C ALA A 201 -3.75 -11.25 -12.71
N TYR A 202 -3.33 -11.69 -11.52
CA TYR A 202 -4.18 -12.05 -10.40
C TYR A 202 -3.83 -11.20 -9.19
N ILE A 203 -4.84 -10.62 -8.54
CA ILE A 203 -4.69 -9.66 -7.46
C ILE A 203 -5.68 -9.97 -6.35
N ASN A 204 -5.20 -10.14 -5.12
CA ASN A 204 -6.05 -10.29 -3.96
C ASN A 204 -5.61 -9.31 -2.85
N LEU A 205 -6.44 -8.30 -2.59
CA LEU A 205 -6.17 -7.25 -1.60
C LEU A 205 -6.81 -7.52 -0.23
N ASN A 206 -7.60 -8.59 -0.06
CA ASN A 206 -8.39 -8.85 1.16
C ASN A 206 -7.56 -9.42 2.32
N LYS A 207 -6.24 -9.59 2.16
CA LYS A 207 -5.31 -10.19 3.13
C LYS A 207 -5.84 -11.53 3.70
N ASN A 208 -6.36 -12.37 2.83
CA ASN A 208 -7.00 -13.64 3.19
C ASN A 208 -6.48 -14.83 2.38
N ALA A 209 -5.48 -14.65 1.50
CA ALA A 209 -4.89 -15.77 0.76
C ALA A 209 -4.08 -16.64 1.72
N ARG A 210 -4.45 -17.91 1.84
CA ARG A 210 -3.81 -18.89 2.74
C ARG A 210 -2.70 -19.63 2.01
N LEU A 211 -1.81 -20.27 2.77
CA LEU A 211 -0.71 -21.07 2.23
C LEU A 211 -1.22 -22.17 1.28
N VAL A 212 -2.23 -22.92 1.73
CA VAL A 212 -2.79 -24.08 1.04
C VAL A 212 -3.43 -23.70 -0.31
N ASP A 213 -4.18 -22.59 -0.35
CA ASP A 213 -4.83 -22.08 -1.57
C ASP A 213 -3.84 -21.76 -2.70
N ILE A 214 -2.58 -21.44 -2.36
CA ILE A 214 -1.62 -20.88 -3.32
C ILE A 214 -0.39 -21.72 -3.56
N ALA A 215 -0.02 -22.64 -2.66
CA ALA A 215 1.28 -23.31 -2.67
C ALA A 215 1.57 -24.02 -4.00
N GLY A 216 0.61 -24.80 -4.51
CA GLY A 216 0.74 -25.50 -5.81
C GLY A 216 0.96 -24.52 -6.95
N ALA A 217 0.08 -23.51 -7.05
CA ALA A 217 0.16 -22.50 -8.09
C ALA A 217 1.38 -21.56 -7.96
N TYR A 218 1.91 -21.37 -6.75
CA TYR A 218 3.06 -20.51 -6.47
C TYR A 218 4.32 -21.03 -7.17
N VAL A 219 4.61 -22.33 -7.03
CA VAL A 219 5.74 -22.99 -7.71
C VAL A 219 5.56 -22.89 -9.23
N ILE A 220 4.35 -23.20 -9.74
CA ILE A 220 4.02 -23.11 -11.17
C ILE A 220 4.27 -21.71 -11.74
N CYS A 221 3.82 -20.68 -11.02
CA CYS A 221 3.94 -19.30 -11.45
C CYS A 221 5.39 -18.79 -11.42
N LYS A 222 6.16 -19.12 -10.38
CA LYS A 222 7.59 -18.78 -10.31
C LYS A 222 8.38 -19.37 -11.47
N GLU A 223 8.14 -20.64 -11.76
CA GLU A 223 8.78 -21.36 -12.87
C GLU A 223 8.31 -20.91 -14.26
N GLY A 224 7.18 -20.19 -14.32
CA GLY A 224 6.71 -19.50 -15.52
C GLY A 224 7.11 -18.04 -15.61
N ASN A 225 8.17 -17.62 -14.90
CA ASN A 225 8.71 -16.25 -14.87
C ASN A 225 7.72 -15.18 -14.36
N ALA A 226 6.70 -15.56 -13.59
CA ALA A 226 5.83 -14.60 -12.93
C ALA A 226 6.49 -13.97 -11.70
N VAL A 227 6.11 -12.74 -11.38
CA VAL A 227 6.47 -12.09 -10.12
C VAL A 227 5.27 -12.15 -9.19
N ILE A 228 5.51 -12.59 -7.95
CA ILE A 228 4.49 -12.81 -6.92
C ILE A 228 4.95 -12.11 -5.65
N THR A 229 4.15 -11.18 -5.14
CA THR A 229 4.42 -10.45 -3.90
C THR A 229 3.13 -10.21 -3.13
N ASP A 230 3.24 -9.67 -1.94
CA ASP A 230 2.13 -8.97 -1.31
C ASP A 230 1.77 -7.68 -2.08
N VAL A 231 0.71 -7.00 -1.65
CA VAL A 231 0.25 -5.71 -2.23
C VAL A 231 1.36 -4.65 -2.25
N ASN A 232 2.26 -4.71 -1.28
CA ASN A 232 3.36 -3.77 -1.10
C ASN A 232 4.59 -4.10 -1.94
N GLY A 233 4.60 -5.21 -2.68
CA GLY A 233 5.78 -5.62 -3.46
C GLY A 233 6.80 -6.43 -2.66
N LYS A 234 6.47 -6.84 -1.43
CA LYS A 234 7.33 -7.72 -0.62
C LYS A 234 7.14 -9.18 -1.01
N PRO A 235 8.21 -9.99 -1.10
CA PRO A 235 8.08 -11.43 -1.28
C PRO A 235 7.21 -12.07 -0.18
N LEU A 236 6.35 -13.04 -0.56
CA LEU A 236 5.35 -13.61 0.35
C LEU A 236 5.96 -14.35 1.55
N ASN A 237 7.08 -15.07 1.38
CA ASN A 237 7.83 -15.79 2.42
C ASN A 237 6.96 -16.41 3.54
N MET A 238 5.87 -17.09 3.16
CA MET A 238 4.91 -17.67 4.10
C MET A 238 5.53 -18.89 4.76
N LYS A 239 5.40 -19.01 6.08
CA LYS A 239 5.81 -20.20 6.83
C LYS A 239 4.88 -21.38 6.51
N MET A 240 5.34 -22.60 6.77
CA MET A 240 4.52 -23.83 6.72
C MET A 240 3.46 -23.86 7.84
N ASP A 241 2.56 -22.88 7.86
CA ASP A 241 1.47 -22.71 8.81
C ASP A 241 0.21 -22.27 8.06
N VAL A 242 -0.88 -23.02 8.23
CA VAL A 242 -2.18 -22.78 7.59
C VAL A 242 -2.83 -21.46 8.01
N ARG A 243 -2.38 -20.87 9.13
CA ARG A 243 -2.90 -19.59 9.63
C ARG A 243 -2.24 -18.37 8.98
N GLU A 244 -1.11 -18.55 8.30
CA GLU A 244 -0.46 -17.47 7.58
C GLU A 244 -1.36 -16.96 6.45
N LYS A 245 -1.56 -15.64 6.40
CA LYS A 245 -2.41 -14.98 5.41
C LYS A 245 -1.68 -13.81 4.77
N SER A 246 -1.83 -13.67 3.48
CA SER A 246 -1.27 -12.54 2.74
C SER A 246 -2.24 -11.91 1.75
N THR A 247 -1.84 -10.76 1.23
CA THR A 247 -2.34 -10.23 -0.04
C THR A 247 -1.49 -10.79 -1.17
N ILE A 248 -1.97 -10.74 -2.40
CA ILE A 248 -1.23 -11.24 -3.57
C ILE A 248 -1.33 -10.24 -4.71
N VAL A 249 -0.18 -9.96 -5.32
CA VAL A 249 -0.07 -9.35 -6.65
C VAL A 249 0.80 -10.28 -7.49
N LEU A 250 0.16 -10.94 -8.46
CA LEU A 250 0.78 -11.87 -9.41
C LEU A 250 0.64 -11.31 -10.82
N ALA A 251 1.76 -11.08 -11.50
CA ALA A 251 1.76 -10.68 -12.91
C ALA A 251 3.14 -10.93 -13.55
N ASN A 252 3.30 -10.59 -14.83
CA ASN A 252 4.63 -10.45 -15.42
C ASN A 252 5.44 -9.31 -14.74
N PRO A 253 6.78 -9.28 -14.84
CA PRO A 253 7.61 -8.30 -14.14
C PRO A 253 7.28 -6.82 -14.41
N ILE A 254 6.76 -6.49 -15.60
CA ILE A 254 6.45 -5.11 -15.97
C ILE A 254 5.10 -4.70 -15.36
N LEU A 255 4.06 -5.51 -15.57
CA LEU A 255 2.73 -5.24 -15.03
C LEU A 255 2.72 -5.31 -13.51
N HIS A 256 3.46 -6.24 -12.91
CA HIS A 256 3.59 -6.36 -11.45
C HIS A 256 4.03 -5.05 -10.81
N ARG A 257 5.11 -4.43 -11.33
CA ARG A 257 5.58 -3.12 -10.85
C ARG A 257 4.51 -2.04 -10.97
N LYS A 258 3.74 -2.04 -12.05
CA LYS A 258 2.63 -1.09 -12.25
C LYS A 258 1.51 -1.33 -11.24
N PHE A 259 1.14 -2.58 -10.98
CA PHE A 259 0.09 -2.91 -10.02
C PHE A 259 0.48 -2.59 -8.59
N VAL A 260 1.68 -2.96 -8.14
CA VAL A 260 2.20 -2.54 -6.82
C VAL A 260 2.22 -1.01 -6.71
N SER A 261 2.58 -0.33 -7.80
CA SER A 261 2.56 1.14 -7.88
C SER A 261 1.17 1.77 -7.78
N ILE A 262 0.13 1.07 -8.19
CA ILE A 262 -1.25 1.58 -8.23
C ILE A 262 -2.02 1.18 -6.97
N LEU A 263 -1.81 -0.06 -6.51
CA LEU A 263 -2.65 -0.72 -5.51
C LEU A 263 -2.00 -0.79 -4.13
N GLY A 264 -0.68 -0.77 -4.05
CA GLY A 264 0.05 -0.82 -2.80
C GLY A 264 0.90 0.40 -2.56
N ASN A 265 2.05 0.17 -1.92
CA ASN A 265 3.01 1.21 -1.65
C ASN A 265 3.92 1.43 -2.87
N LYS A 266 3.58 2.41 -3.71
CA LYS A 266 4.32 2.81 -4.93
C LYS A 266 5.82 3.09 -4.72
N TRP A 267 6.19 3.30 -3.47
CA TRP A 267 7.50 3.79 -3.05
C TRP A 267 8.49 2.66 -2.77
N ILE A 268 8.01 1.43 -2.60
CA ILE A 268 8.84 0.23 -2.33
C ILE A 268 9.69 -0.19 -3.55
N LEU A 269 9.45 0.38 -4.73
CA LEU A 269 10.37 0.23 -5.86
C LEU A 269 11.70 0.92 -5.56
N LYS A 270 12.81 0.23 -5.80
CA LYS A 270 14.18 0.72 -5.54
C LYS A 270 14.33 2.18 -5.98
N PRO A 271 14.76 3.09 -5.09
CA PRO A 271 14.79 4.52 -5.39
C PRO A 271 15.70 4.82 -6.59
N ILE A 272 15.18 5.60 -7.53
CA ILE A 272 15.87 5.97 -8.78
C ILE A 272 16.92 7.07 -8.51
N ALA A 273 16.57 8.02 -7.64
CA ALA A 273 17.45 9.07 -7.12
C ALA A 273 16.78 9.78 -5.93
N PHE A 274 17.58 10.53 -5.17
CA PHE A 274 17.11 11.38 -4.07
C PHE A 274 17.32 12.86 -4.35
N GLY A 275 16.35 13.69 -3.98
CA GLY A 275 16.54 15.11 -3.73
C GLY A 275 16.99 15.34 -2.29
N VAL A 276 17.80 16.35 -2.02
CA VAL A 276 18.21 16.77 -0.68
C VAL A 276 17.90 18.25 -0.49
N VAL A 277 17.12 18.55 0.55
CA VAL A 277 16.73 19.90 0.96
C VAL A 277 17.24 20.11 2.38
N VAL A 278 17.95 21.20 2.61
CA VAL A 278 18.65 21.44 3.87
C VAL A 278 18.28 22.79 4.48
N LYS A 279 18.31 22.88 5.81
CA LYS A 279 18.29 24.16 6.52
C LYS A 279 19.60 24.92 6.27
N ASP A 280 19.52 26.24 6.18
CA ASP A 280 20.69 27.12 6.16
C ASP A 280 21.33 27.21 7.56
N ASN A 281 22.06 26.16 7.96
CA ASN A 281 22.98 26.18 9.08
C ASN A 281 24.09 25.13 8.91
N LYS A 282 25.19 25.33 9.64
CA LYS A 282 26.40 24.49 9.53
C LYS A 282 26.13 23.00 9.80
N GLU A 283 25.40 22.69 10.87
CA GLU A 283 25.10 21.30 11.26
C GLU A 283 24.29 20.55 10.19
N ALA A 284 23.25 21.18 9.63
CA ALA A 284 22.44 20.58 8.57
C ALA A 284 23.25 20.33 7.30
N ILE A 285 24.10 21.28 6.91
CA ILE A 285 24.97 21.17 5.73
C ILE A 285 25.96 20.02 5.90
N GLU A 286 26.59 19.88 7.07
CA GLU A 286 27.51 18.77 7.35
C GLU A 286 26.80 17.42 7.29
N LEU A 287 25.59 17.32 7.85
CA LEU A 287 24.80 16.11 7.79
C LEU A 287 24.33 15.79 6.36
N ALA A 288 23.95 16.79 5.57
CA ALA A 288 23.60 16.63 4.16
C ALA A 288 24.78 16.10 3.33
N LYS A 289 26.01 16.61 3.55
CA LYS A 289 27.22 16.09 2.90
C LYS A 289 27.44 14.61 3.22
N LYS A 290 27.24 14.21 4.49
CA LYS A 290 27.31 12.79 4.88
C LYS A 290 26.25 11.94 4.19
N ALA A 291 25.01 12.42 4.09
CA ALA A 291 23.93 11.75 3.37
C ALA A 291 24.26 11.55 1.88
N ILE A 292 24.76 12.60 1.21
CA ILE A 292 25.16 12.57 -0.20
C ILE A 292 26.24 11.51 -0.42
N ASN A 293 27.29 11.50 0.40
CA ASN A 293 28.37 10.52 0.28
C ASN A 293 27.88 9.09 0.51
N TYR A 294 26.96 8.88 1.45
CA TYR A 294 26.35 7.58 1.71
C TYR A 294 25.50 7.08 0.53
N LEU A 295 24.67 7.93 -0.06
CA LEU A 295 23.88 7.58 -1.24
C LEU A 295 24.76 7.25 -2.46
N LYS A 296 25.85 8.01 -2.65
CA LYS A 296 26.84 7.74 -3.70
C LYS A 296 27.53 6.40 -3.53
N SER A 297 27.91 6.01 -2.30
CA SER A 297 28.53 4.70 -2.06
C SER A 297 27.59 3.53 -2.37
N LYS A 298 26.27 3.76 -2.43
CA LYS A 298 25.24 2.81 -2.85
C LYS A 298 24.88 2.92 -4.35
N ASN A 299 25.61 3.72 -5.13
CA ASN A 299 25.34 4.02 -6.55
C ASN A 299 23.96 4.66 -6.80
N ILE A 300 23.50 5.53 -5.90
CA ILE A 300 22.21 6.24 -6.04
C ILE A 300 22.47 7.72 -6.38
N PRO A 301 21.93 8.24 -7.49
CA PRO A 301 22.06 9.65 -7.85
C PRO A 301 21.43 10.60 -6.83
N VAL A 302 22.03 11.79 -6.68
CA VAL A 302 21.58 12.82 -5.75
C VAL A 302 21.39 14.17 -6.47
N TYR A 303 20.36 14.90 -6.05
CA TYR A 303 20.06 16.25 -6.49
C TYR A 303 19.84 17.15 -5.27
N CYS A 304 20.15 18.43 -5.36
CA CYS A 304 20.11 19.36 -4.24
C CYS A 304 19.18 20.53 -4.51
N ASP A 305 18.62 21.10 -3.45
CA ASP A 305 17.91 22.38 -3.56
C ASP A 305 18.88 23.52 -3.94
N LYS A 306 18.34 24.67 -4.36
CA LYS A 306 19.15 25.81 -4.84
C LYS A 306 20.23 26.24 -3.85
N PHE A 307 19.93 26.20 -2.56
CA PHE A 307 20.86 26.58 -1.51
C PHE A 307 21.98 25.57 -1.35
N LEU A 308 21.67 24.28 -1.20
CA LEU A 308 22.72 23.26 -1.03
C LEU A 308 23.60 23.14 -2.28
N LYS A 309 23.02 23.29 -3.48
CA LYS A 309 23.74 23.33 -4.76
C LYS A 309 24.82 24.42 -4.83
N SER A 310 24.65 25.56 -4.15
CA SER A 310 25.71 26.58 -4.14
C SER A 310 26.90 26.22 -3.24
N ILE A 311 26.79 25.14 -2.46
CA ILE A 311 27.77 24.68 -1.48
C ILE A 311 28.40 23.34 -1.90
N VAL A 312 27.67 22.49 -2.62
CA VAL A 312 28.13 21.18 -3.09
C VAL A 312 28.04 21.07 -4.61
N ASN A 313 28.93 20.27 -5.21
CA ASN A 313 28.94 20.05 -6.66
C ASN A 313 27.89 19.00 -7.08
N GLU A 314 26.60 19.31 -6.89
CA GLU A 314 25.47 18.47 -7.28
C GLU A 314 24.50 19.21 -8.21
N LYS A 315 23.66 18.44 -8.91
CA LYS A 315 22.62 19.01 -9.79
C LYS A 315 21.44 19.52 -8.97
N GLU A 316 20.72 20.49 -9.52
CA GLU A 316 19.49 20.99 -8.91
C GLU A 316 18.37 19.95 -8.98
N ILE A 317 17.50 19.90 -7.97
CA ILE A 317 16.33 19.01 -7.95
C ILE A 317 15.49 19.17 -9.22
N ASP A 318 15.41 18.09 -9.98
CA ASP A 318 14.46 17.87 -11.07
C ASP A 318 13.48 16.78 -10.62
N LYS A 319 12.22 17.15 -10.38
CA LYS A 319 11.18 16.25 -9.86
C LYS A 319 10.99 15.01 -10.75
N LYS A 320 11.25 15.12 -12.05
CA LYS A 320 11.13 14.00 -12.99
C LYS A 320 12.24 12.96 -12.85
N LYS A 321 13.32 13.31 -12.15
CA LYS A 321 14.51 12.46 -12.00
C LYS A 321 14.67 11.89 -10.61
N ILE A 322 13.91 12.36 -9.63
CA ILE A 322 13.97 11.89 -8.25
C ILE A 322 12.77 11.02 -7.90
N SER A 323 12.99 10.12 -6.95
CA SER A 323 11.96 9.23 -6.40
C SER A 323 11.61 9.57 -4.95
N HIS A 324 12.53 10.25 -4.25
CA HIS A 324 12.43 10.59 -2.83
C HIS A 324 13.08 11.95 -2.57
N VAL A 325 12.69 12.62 -1.49
CA VAL A 325 13.38 13.82 -0.99
C VAL A 325 13.79 13.62 0.46
N ILE A 326 15.04 13.91 0.81
CA ILE A 326 15.51 14.01 2.19
C ILE A 326 15.44 15.47 2.60
N ALA A 327 14.69 15.78 3.66
CA ALA A 327 14.61 17.11 4.24
C ALA A 327 15.35 17.12 5.58
N ILE A 328 16.47 17.85 5.68
CA ILE A 328 17.32 17.90 6.88
C ILE A 328 17.18 19.26 7.55
N GLY A 329 16.46 19.32 8.66
CA GLY A 329 16.17 20.58 9.35
C GLY A 329 14.98 20.48 10.31
N GLY A 330 14.31 21.62 10.51
CA GLY A 330 13.04 21.68 11.24
C GLY A 330 11.85 21.75 10.29
N ASP A 331 10.66 21.98 10.83
CA ASP A 331 9.40 22.00 10.09
C ASP A 331 9.41 22.97 8.89
N GLY A 332 10.02 24.15 9.02
CA GLY A 332 10.17 25.09 7.88
C GLY A 332 10.95 24.51 6.69
N THR A 333 12.00 23.71 6.94
CA THR A 333 12.75 23.00 5.89
C THR A 333 11.90 21.91 5.24
N ILE A 334 11.07 21.24 6.03
CA ILE A 334 10.18 20.18 5.57
C ILE A 334 9.04 20.76 4.72
N LEU A 335 8.47 21.89 5.13
CA LEU A 335 7.50 22.66 4.33
C LEU A 335 8.12 23.13 3.01
N LYS A 336 9.39 23.54 3.02
CA LYS A 336 10.14 23.86 1.78
C LYS A 336 10.25 22.64 0.87
N ALA A 337 10.59 21.47 1.41
CA ALA A 337 10.63 20.22 0.63
C ALA A 337 9.25 19.85 0.05
N ALA A 338 8.17 19.98 0.83
CA ALA A 338 6.81 19.75 0.38
C ALA A 338 6.39 20.70 -0.75
N ARG A 339 6.79 21.98 -0.69
CA ARG A 339 6.60 22.95 -1.77
C ARG A 339 7.42 22.61 -3.02
N ILE A 340 8.66 22.12 -2.86
CA ILE A 340 9.47 21.66 -4.00
C ILE A 340 8.79 20.45 -4.66
N VAL A 341 8.29 19.48 -3.90
CA VAL A 341 7.61 18.29 -4.46
C VAL A 341 6.29 18.67 -5.13
N ASN A 342 5.44 19.49 -4.48
CA ASN A 342 4.19 20.05 -5.01
C ASN A 342 3.22 19.02 -5.63
N ASN A 343 2.50 18.24 -4.82
CA ASN A 343 1.53 17.21 -5.25
C ASN A 343 2.10 16.04 -6.06
N GLU A 344 3.36 16.13 -6.50
CA GLU A 344 4.01 14.97 -7.07
C GLU A 344 4.01 13.85 -6.03
N PRO A 345 3.74 12.60 -6.44
CA PRO A 345 4.07 11.47 -5.62
C PRO A 345 5.61 11.40 -5.64
N ILE A 346 6.24 12.15 -4.73
CA ILE A 346 7.59 11.89 -4.20
C ILE A 346 7.56 11.94 -2.65
N PRO A 347 7.97 10.90 -1.88
CA PRO A 347 7.89 10.89 -0.43
C PRO A 347 9.04 11.68 0.18
N ILE A 348 8.75 12.32 1.29
CA ILE A 348 9.70 13.14 2.05
C ILE A 348 10.19 12.32 3.25
N LEU A 349 11.49 12.05 3.27
CA LEU A 349 12.21 11.55 4.43
C LEU A 349 12.65 12.75 5.27
N ALA A 350 11.90 13.02 6.35
CA ALA A 350 12.08 14.20 7.18
C ALA A 350 12.97 13.90 8.40
N ILE A 351 14.14 14.55 8.43
CA ILE A 351 15.20 14.37 9.43
C ILE A 351 15.31 15.61 10.31
N ASN A 352 15.12 15.40 11.61
CA ASN A 352 15.22 16.44 12.62
C ASN A 352 16.66 16.61 13.14
N LEU A 353 17.06 17.85 13.44
CA LEU A 353 18.36 18.18 14.02
C LEU A 353 18.35 18.37 15.55
N GLY A 354 17.21 18.16 16.22
CA GLY A 354 17.16 18.05 17.69
C GLY A 354 16.11 18.91 18.40
N ARG A 355 15.21 19.61 17.69
CA ARG A 355 14.04 20.26 18.31
C ARG A 355 12.79 19.47 17.98
N VAL A 356 12.00 19.05 18.98
CA VAL A 356 10.75 18.31 18.73
C VAL A 356 9.87 19.06 17.73
N GLY A 357 9.47 18.37 16.66
CA GLY A 357 8.62 18.89 15.58
C GLY A 357 7.70 17.77 15.08
N PHE A 358 6.53 18.13 14.56
CA PHE A 358 5.50 17.16 14.19
C PHE A 358 5.65 16.62 12.75
N LEU A 359 6.42 17.31 11.91
CA LEU A 359 6.67 16.88 10.53
C LEU A 359 7.85 15.92 10.39
N ALA A 360 8.83 15.98 11.28
CA ALA A 360 10.02 15.14 11.24
C ALA A 360 9.81 13.83 12.01
N ASP A 361 10.02 12.70 11.34
CA ASP A 361 9.77 11.36 11.91
C ASP A 361 11.06 10.69 12.40
N PHE A 362 12.23 11.17 11.96
CA PHE A 362 13.54 10.57 12.23
C PHE A 362 14.50 11.59 12.84
N SER A 363 15.39 11.12 13.71
CA SER A 363 16.49 11.95 14.23
C SER A 363 17.71 11.97 13.31
N LYS A 364 18.66 12.87 13.58
CA LYS A 364 19.93 12.92 12.84
C LYS A 364 20.77 11.64 13.01
N GLU A 365 20.66 10.97 14.16
CA GLU A 365 21.33 9.70 14.44
C GLU A 365 20.73 8.56 13.60
N GLU A 366 19.45 8.65 13.25
CA GLU A 366 18.73 7.64 12.47
C GLU A 366 18.86 7.81 10.95
N LEU A 367 19.50 8.89 10.48
CA LEU A 367 19.58 9.26 9.06
C LEU A 367 19.96 8.08 8.15
N PHE A 368 21.06 7.38 8.42
CA PHE A 368 21.54 6.32 7.55
C PHE A 368 20.63 5.10 7.58
N LYS A 369 20.13 4.75 8.78
CA LYS A 369 19.13 3.69 8.94
C LYS A 369 17.87 4.00 8.14
N ALA A 370 17.40 5.24 8.19
CA ALA A 370 16.21 5.67 7.45
C ALA A 370 16.44 5.64 5.93
N ILE A 371 17.62 6.03 5.46
CA ILE A 371 18.01 5.87 4.04
C ILE A 371 18.00 4.39 3.65
N ASP A 372 18.56 3.50 4.47
CA ASP A 372 18.59 2.06 4.17
C ASP A 372 17.19 1.43 4.17
N LEU A 373 16.28 1.87 5.05
CA LEU A 373 14.87 1.46 5.01
C LEU A 373 14.23 1.84 3.66
N VAL A 374 14.48 3.06 3.17
CA VAL A 374 13.96 3.50 1.86
C VAL A 374 14.58 2.70 0.72
N ILE A 375 15.89 2.47 0.73
CA ILE A 375 16.60 1.72 -0.33
C ILE A 375 16.12 0.27 -0.40
N SER A 376 15.87 -0.35 0.76
CA SER A 376 15.38 -1.73 0.86
C SER A 376 13.89 -1.86 0.60
N GLY A 377 13.15 -0.75 0.48
CA GLY A 377 11.70 -0.77 0.35
C GLY A 377 10.96 -1.17 1.64
N ASN A 378 11.64 -1.17 2.79
CA ASN A 378 11.07 -1.58 4.07
C ASN A 378 10.55 -0.38 4.87
N TYR A 379 9.58 0.35 4.33
CA TYR A 379 8.98 1.51 4.99
C TYR A 379 7.55 1.74 4.49
N ASP A 380 6.77 2.43 5.32
CA ASP A 380 5.44 2.89 4.97
C ASP A 380 5.47 4.37 4.58
N VAL A 381 4.44 4.80 3.84
CA VAL A 381 4.23 6.21 3.50
C VAL A 381 2.92 6.72 4.10
N ILE A 382 3.01 7.84 4.81
CA ILE A 382 1.86 8.57 5.32
C ILE A 382 1.47 9.67 4.33
N LYS A 383 0.17 9.77 4.05
CA LYS A 383 -0.42 10.87 3.28
C LYS A 383 -0.80 12.00 4.22
N ARG A 384 -0.42 13.24 3.90
CA ARG A 384 -0.82 14.45 4.63
C ARG A 384 -1.61 15.36 3.70
N GLU A 385 -2.84 15.70 4.10
CA GLU A 385 -3.73 16.55 3.30
C GLU A 385 -3.15 17.96 3.14
N LYS A 386 -3.43 18.58 1.99
CA LYS A 386 -3.06 19.96 1.70
C LYS A 386 -4.27 20.82 1.39
N ILE A 387 -4.15 22.09 1.75
CA ILE A 387 -5.09 23.16 1.40
C ILE A 387 -4.73 23.70 0.00
N SER A 388 -5.75 23.93 -0.81
CA SER A 388 -5.72 24.81 -1.99
C SER A 388 -6.26 26.16 -1.56
N CYS A 389 -5.45 27.21 -1.68
CA CYS A 389 -5.81 28.58 -1.35
C CYS A 389 -5.87 29.40 -2.63
N LYS A 390 -7.07 29.82 -3.02
CA LYS A 390 -7.27 30.75 -4.11
C LYS A 390 -7.56 32.13 -3.54
N VAL A 391 -6.69 33.07 -3.89
CA VAL A 391 -6.80 34.49 -3.51
C VAL A 391 -6.59 35.31 -4.78
N LYS A 392 -7.53 36.22 -5.06
CA LYS A 392 -7.61 36.94 -6.34
C LYS A 392 -7.61 35.96 -7.53
N ARG A 393 -6.60 36.04 -8.40
CA ARG A 393 -6.44 35.20 -9.60
C ARG A 393 -5.36 34.12 -9.43
N ARG A 394 -4.78 33.97 -8.23
CA ARG A 394 -3.69 33.05 -7.96
C ARG A 394 -4.15 31.93 -7.04
N ARG A 395 -3.52 30.77 -7.19
CA ARG A 395 -3.77 29.58 -6.37
C ARG A 395 -2.45 29.10 -5.80
N TYR A 396 -2.47 28.82 -4.51
CA TYR A 396 -1.35 28.38 -3.71
C TYR A 396 -1.74 27.10 -2.98
N ASN A 397 -0.76 26.38 -2.44
CA ASN A 397 -1.05 25.29 -1.52
C ASN A 397 -0.32 25.44 -0.20
N ALA A 398 -0.95 24.91 0.85
CA ALA A 398 -0.41 24.85 2.20
C ALA A 398 -0.47 23.42 2.71
N LEU A 399 0.59 22.98 3.38
CA LEU A 399 0.59 21.72 4.14
C LEU A 399 0.04 21.93 5.54
N ASN A 400 0.34 23.06 6.19
CA ASN A 400 -0.11 23.36 7.53
C ASN A 400 -1.34 24.26 7.51
N GLU A 401 -1.20 25.51 7.06
CA GLU A 401 -2.28 26.49 7.19
C GLU A 401 -2.22 27.65 6.19
N VAL A 402 -3.38 28.28 6.05
CA VAL A 402 -3.56 29.62 5.51
C VAL A 402 -3.99 30.53 6.65
N VAL A 403 -3.28 31.63 6.83
CA VAL A 403 -3.55 32.64 7.85
C VAL A 403 -3.94 33.93 7.18
N ILE A 404 -5.06 34.51 7.59
CA ILE A 404 -5.48 35.84 7.18
C ILE A 404 -5.35 36.74 8.40
N ILE A 405 -4.41 37.68 8.40
CA ILE A 405 -4.07 38.48 9.60
C ILE A 405 -3.93 39.97 9.27
N THR A 406 -4.18 40.83 10.25
CA THR A 406 -3.92 42.27 10.14
C THR A 406 -2.45 42.57 9.86
N LYS A 407 -2.20 43.53 8.97
CA LYS A 407 -0.86 44.12 8.76
C LYS A 407 -0.46 45.08 9.90
N ASN A 408 -1.45 45.62 10.62
CA ASN A 408 -1.26 46.59 11.68
C ASN A 408 -1.45 45.91 13.03
N PRO A 409 -0.42 45.86 13.91
CA PRO A 409 -0.54 45.28 15.24
C PRO A 409 -1.72 45.87 16.04
N ALA A 410 -2.37 45.04 16.85
CA ALA A 410 -3.49 45.40 17.72
C ALA A 410 -4.70 46.05 17.00
N LYS A 411 -4.96 45.66 15.75
CA LYS A 411 -6.13 46.11 14.99
C LYS A 411 -6.99 44.93 14.56
N ILE A 412 -8.21 44.92 15.09
CA ILE A 412 -9.26 43.95 14.73
C ILE A 412 -9.66 44.08 13.26
N LEU A 413 -9.82 42.94 12.61
CA LEU A 413 -10.45 42.74 11.30
C LEU A 413 -11.83 42.10 11.46
N GLU A 414 -12.66 42.27 10.44
CA GLU A 414 -14.02 41.74 10.35
C GLU A 414 -14.11 40.84 9.12
N PHE A 415 -14.53 39.60 9.32
CA PHE A 415 -14.62 38.57 8.29
C PHE A 415 -16.05 38.02 8.19
N SER A 416 -16.47 37.62 7.00
CA SER A 416 -17.61 36.72 6.81
C SER A 416 -17.12 35.35 6.38
N LEU A 417 -17.45 34.33 7.18
CA LEU A 417 -17.14 32.93 6.90
C LEU A 417 -18.31 32.28 6.16
N TYR A 418 -18.01 31.64 5.04
CA TYR A 418 -18.96 30.84 4.27
C TYR A 418 -18.48 29.40 4.16
N ILE A 419 -19.41 28.44 4.24
CA ILE A 419 -19.15 27.03 4.01
C ILE A 419 -20.16 26.53 2.98
N ASN A 420 -19.67 26.01 1.86
CA ASN A 420 -20.48 25.64 0.70
C ASN A 420 -21.48 26.74 0.30
N ASN A 421 -20.98 27.98 0.18
CA ASN A 421 -21.73 29.20 -0.16
C ASN A 421 -22.78 29.65 0.88
N LYS A 422 -22.87 29.00 2.05
CA LYS A 422 -23.76 29.44 3.14
C LYS A 422 -22.98 30.26 4.15
N LYS A 423 -23.43 31.47 4.46
CA LYS A 423 -22.82 32.32 5.50
C LYS A 423 -23.04 31.68 6.88
N VAL A 424 -21.95 31.37 7.57
CA VAL A 424 -21.97 30.66 8.86
C VAL A 424 -21.79 31.62 10.02
N GLU A 425 -20.80 32.52 9.96
CA GLU A 425 -20.49 33.43 11.04
C GLU A 425 -19.85 34.74 10.53
N GLU A 426 -20.06 35.82 11.28
CA GLU A 426 -19.27 37.04 11.18
C GLU A 426 -18.25 37.07 12.33
N ILE A 427 -16.97 37.14 11.97
CA ILE A 427 -15.87 36.99 12.92
C ILE A 427 -15.13 38.31 13.04
N ARG A 428 -14.98 38.80 14.27
CA ARG A 428 -14.15 39.98 14.60
C ARG A 428 -12.94 39.52 15.39
N ALA A 429 -11.75 39.58 14.81
CA ALA A 429 -10.53 38.99 15.35
C ALA A 429 -9.28 39.69 14.79
N ASP A 430 -8.11 39.46 15.37
CA ASP A 430 -6.83 39.92 14.78
C ASP A 430 -6.53 39.17 13.47
N GLY A 431 -7.06 37.96 13.33
CA GLY A 431 -6.97 37.15 12.13
C GLY A 431 -7.77 35.86 12.22
N LEU A 432 -7.66 35.04 11.16
CA LEU A 432 -8.30 33.75 11.03
C LEU A 432 -7.31 32.75 10.43
N ILE A 433 -7.20 31.57 11.03
CA ILE A 433 -6.36 30.46 10.56
C ILE A 433 -7.27 29.38 10.00
N ILE A 434 -6.89 28.82 8.85
CA ILE A 434 -7.52 27.65 8.25
C ILE A 434 -6.43 26.63 8.09
N SER A 435 -6.51 25.56 8.87
CA SER A 435 -5.45 24.60 9.06
C SER A 435 -5.89 23.19 8.66
N THR A 436 -4.93 22.42 8.15
CA THR A 436 -5.06 20.97 7.98
C THR A 436 -4.89 20.26 9.33
N PRO A 437 -5.15 18.95 9.42
CA PRO A 437 -4.77 18.18 10.61
C PRO A 437 -3.28 18.27 10.92
N THR A 438 -2.44 18.35 9.89
CA THR A 438 -0.99 18.50 10.05
C THR A 438 -0.61 19.86 10.64
N GLY A 439 -1.29 20.95 10.26
CA GLY A 439 -1.09 22.26 10.86
C GLY A 439 -1.77 22.44 12.23
N SER A 440 -2.57 21.46 12.68
CA SER A 440 -3.26 21.51 13.98
C SER A 440 -2.31 21.65 15.16
N THR A 441 -1.06 21.19 15.00
CA THR A 441 0.02 21.28 16.00
C THR A 441 0.97 22.45 15.76
N ALA A 442 0.67 23.31 14.77
CA ALA A 442 1.45 24.49 14.42
C ALA A 442 0.74 25.76 14.92
N TYR A 443 0.54 26.78 14.08
CA TYR A 443 0.02 28.06 14.53
C TYR A 443 -1.43 27.97 15.03
N SER A 444 -2.22 27.04 14.46
CA SER A 444 -3.58 26.78 14.93
C SER A 444 -3.62 26.40 16.41
N LEU A 445 -2.68 25.57 16.89
CA LEU A 445 -2.59 25.18 18.31
C LEU A 445 -2.36 26.40 19.21
N SER A 446 -1.43 27.27 18.83
CA SER A 446 -1.11 28.49 19.59
C SER A 446 -2.29 29.46 19.65
N ALA A 447 -3.16 29.46 18.64
CA ALA A 447 -4.38 30.26 18.62
C ALA A 447 -5.58 29.57 19.33
N GLY A 448 -5.36 28.41 19.98
CA GLY A 448 -6.39 27.68 20.72
C GLY A 448 -7.18 26.64 19.91
N GLY A 449 -6.71 26.30 18.70
CA GLY A 449 -7.24 25.22 17.88
C GLY A 449 -6.99 23.83 18.49
N PRO A 450 -7.86 22.84 18.22
CA PRO A 450 -7.66 21.46 18.69
C PRO A 450 -6.50 20.79 17.95
N ILE A 451 -5.81 19.87 18.64
CA ILE A 451 -4.91 18.90 18.01
C ILE A 451 -5.76 17.84 17.31
N VAL A 452 -5.45 17.54 16.05
CA VAL A 452 -6.19 16.56 15.24
C VAL A 452 -5.21 15.53 14.67
N ASP A 453 -5.58 14.25 14.77
CA ASP A 453 -4.81 13.15 14.18
C ASP A 453 -4.72 13.30 12.66
N ASN A 454 -3.54 13.02 12.08
CA ASN A 454 -3.27 13.20 10.65
C ASN A 454 -4.17 12.35 9.72
N SER A 455 -4.82 11.30 10.24
CA SER A 455 -5.74 10.45 9.49
C SER A 455 -7.14 11.05 9.30
N VAL A 456 -7.50 12.10 10.05
CA VAL A 456 -8.82 12.73 9.99
C VAL A 456 -8.89 13.73 8.83
N SER A 457 -9.79 13.54 7.87
CA SER A 457 -9.96 14.48 6.75
C SER A 457 -10.81 15.70 7.13
N CYS A 458 -10.17 16.79 7.60
CA CYS A 458 -10.87 18.01 8.02
C CYS A 458 -10.08 19.30 7.78
N PHE A 459 -10.77 20.43 7.79
CA PHE A 459 -10.21 21.77 8.02
C PHE A 459 -10.56 22.26 9.42
N ILE A 460 -9.62 22.98 10.03
CA ILE A 460 -9.75 23.61 11.35
C ILE A 460 -9.73 25.11 11.12
N ILE A 461 -10.81 25.79 11.50
CA ILE A 461 -10.96 27.24 11.37
C ILE A 461 -10.78 27.86 12.76
N THR A 462 -9.65 28.50 13.00
CA THR A 462 -9.26 29.02 14.32
C THR A 462 -9.11 30.54 14.28
N PRO A 463 -9.98 31.29 14.97
CA PRO A 463 -9.86 32.75 15.07
C PRO A 463 -8.68 33.13 16.00
N ILE A 464 -7.95 34.19 15.64
CA ILE A 464 -6.82 34.71 16.42
C ILE A 464 -7.32 35.87 17.29
N CYS A 465 -7.29 35.70 18.61
CA CYS A 465 -7.74 36.72 19.59
C CYS A 465 -9.13 37.29 19.24
N PRO A 466 -10.18 36.46 19.12
CA PRO A 466 -11.51 36.94 18.75
C PRO A 466 -12.10 37.88 19.81
N PHE A 467 -12.78 38.93 19.36
CA PHE A 467 -13.50 39.88 20.23
C PHE A 467 -14.64 39.19 21.00
N LYS A 468 -15.31 38.21 20.37
CA LYS A 468 -16.41 37.46 20.97
C LYS A 468 -15.85 36.33 21.83
N LEU A 469 -16.02 36.40 23.16
CA LEU A 469 -15.52 35.41 24.12
C LEU A 469 -16.04 33.98 23.91
N SER A 470 -17.21 33.83 23.28
CA SER A 470 -17.78 32.52 22.95
C SER A 470 -17.29 31.97 21.61
N SER A 471 -16.43 32.69 20.89
CA SER A 471 -15.84 32.20 19.64
C SER A 471 -14.96 30.99 19.94
N ARG A 472 -15.14 29.91 19.18
CA ARG A 472 -14.42 28.66 19.32
C ARG A 472 -13.92 28.22 17.94
N PRO A 473 -12.81 27.46 17.87
CA PRO A 473 -12.42 26.83 16.63
C PRO A 473 -13.53 25.95 16.07
N LEU A 474 -13.72 25.99 14.75
CA LEU A 474 -14.69 25.17 14.03
C LEU A 474 -13.96 24.11 13.21
N VAL A 475 -14.37 22.85 13.33
CA VAL A 475 -13.84 21.74 12.53
C VAL A 475 -14.88 21.32 11.51
N VAL A 476 -14.49 21.26 10.23
CA VAL A 476 -15.37 20.83 9.12
C VAL A 476 -14.67 19.81 8.23
N GLY A 477 -15.42 18.93 7.58
CA GLY A 477 -14.84 17.95 6.65
C GLY A 477 -14.10 18.63 5.49
N SER A 478 -12.93 18.11 5.09
CA SER A 478 -12.08 18.73 4.07
C SER A 478 -12.66 18.69 2.64
N GLN A 479 -13.78 17.98 2.43
CA GLN A 479 -14.58 18.02 1.20
C GLN A 479 -15.36 19.33 1.04
N ASN A 480 -15.54 20.12 2.10
CA ASN A 480 -16.30 21.37 2.03
C ASN A 480 -15.44 22.50 1.46
N LYS A 481 -16.08 23.38 0.68
CA LYS A 481 -15.48 24.65 0.28
C LYS A 481 -15.64 25.67 1.41
N VAL A 482 -14.54 26.27 1.85
CA VAL A 482 -14.52 27.33 2.85
C VAL A 482 -14.17 28.65 2.15
N GLU A 483 -14.97 29.70 2.33
CA GLU A 483 -14.67 31.02 1.77
C GLU A 483 -14.68 32.08 2.88
N ILE A 484 -13.71 32.98 2.84
CA ILE A 484 -13.56 34.05 3.82
C ILE A 484 -13.52 35.38 3.08
N GLU A 485 -14.50 36.22 3.36
CA GLU A 485 -14.59 37.57 2.83
C GLU A 485 -14.11 38.58 3.87
N LEU A 486 -13.24 39.51 3.46
CA LEU A 486 -12.79 40.60 4.33
C LEU A 486 -13.79 41.76 4.28
N ASN A 487 -14.38 42.11 5.41
CA ASN A 487 -15.35 43.21 5.52
C ASN A 487 -14.75 44.51 6.08
N SER A 488 -13.53 44.46 6.62
CA SER A 488 -12.83 45.64 7.11
C SER A 488 -12.28 46.51 5.99
N ASP A 489 -12.31 47.84 6.16
CA ASP A 489 -11.65 48.81 5.27
C ASP A 489 -10.10 48.73 5.33
N LYS A 490 -9.58 48.03 6.35
CA LYS A 490 -8.14 47.76 6.52
C LYS A 490 -7.71 46.62 5.60
N ARG A 491 -6.45 46.63 5.17
CA ARG A 491 -5.86 45.51 4.42
C ARG A 491 -5.47 44.36 5.34
N ALA A 492 -5.56 43.14 4.84
CA ALA A 492 -5.09 41.93 5.51
C ALA A 492 -4.03 41.20 4.67
N LEU A 493 -3.13 40.50 5.34
CA LEU A 493 -2.12 39.65 4.72
C LEU A 493 -2.63 38.21 4.68
N VAL A 494 -2.45 37.54 3.54
CA VAL A 494 -2.67 36.11 3.38
C VAL A 494 -1.32 35.42 3.42
N VAL A 495 -1.09 34.65 4.48
CA VAL A 495 0.15 33.95 4.78
C VAL A 495 -0.08 32.46 4.62
N ILE A 496 0.74 31.82 3.82
CA ILE A 496 0.59 30.42 3.40
C ILE A 496 1.83 29.67 3.87
N ASP A 497 1.66 28.71 4.79
CA ASP A 497 2.77 28.00 5.46
C ASP A 497 3.88 28.95 5.97
N GLY A 498 3.47 30.05 6.61
CA GLY A 498 4.36 31.07 7.17
C GLY A 498 5.03 32.02 6.16
N SER A 499 4.72 31.90 4.86
CA SER A 499 5.22 32.82 3.82
C SER A 499 4.10 33.76 3.37
N VAL A 500 4.31 35.08 3.41
CA VAL A 500 3.31 36.05 2.94
C VAL A 500 3.25 35.99 1.42
N GLU A 501 2.08 35.67 0.86
CA GLU A 501 1.91 35.48 -0.59
C GLU A 501 1.07 36.58 -1.22
N GLU A 502 0.07 37.11 -0.51
CA GLU A 502 -0.86 38.12 -1.04
C GLU A 502 -1.35 39.09 0.04
N GLU A 503 -1.82 40.26 -0.40
CA GLU A 503 -2.54 41.24 0.42
C GLU A 503 -3.97 41.37 -0.12
N ILE A 504 -4.98 41.35 0.76
CA ILE A 504 -6.39 41.48 0.39
C ILE A 504 -7.01 42.77 0.97
N LYS A 505 -8.03 43.29 0.29
CA LYS A 505 -8.81 44.46 0.71
C LYS A 505 -10.29 44.12 0.91
N LYS A 506 -11.07 45.07 1.43
CA LYS A 506 -12.51 44.92 1.64
C LYS A 506 -13.22 44.36 0.41
N GLY A 507 -14.09 43.38 0.63
CA GLY A 507 -14.89 42.67 -0.38
C GLY A 507 -14.13 41.58 -1.15
N GLU A 508 -12.81 41.46 -0.98
CA GLU A 508 -12.05 40.35 -1.57
C GLU A 508 -12.21 39.07 -0.73
N ARG A 509 -12.17 37.93 -1.43
CA ARG A 509 -12.36 36.61 -0.84
C ARG A 509 -11.11 35.74 -0.94
N VAL A 510 -10.91 34.91 0.07
CA VAL A 510 -10.00 33.78 0.08
C VAL A 510 -10.83 32.51 0.04
N GLU A 511 -10.67 31.72 -1.03
CA GLU A 511 -11.35 30.44 -1.20
C GLU A 511 -10.39 29.30 -0.83
N ILE A 512 -10.86 28.39 0.01
CA ILE A 512 -10.12 27.26 0.55
C ILE A 512 -10.85 25.96 0.18
N GLU A 513 -10.10 25.05 -0.45
CA GLU A 513 -10.57 23.72 -0.84
C GLU A 513 -9.46 22.69 -0.57
N LYS A 514 -9.80 21.39 -0.62
CA LYS A 514 -8.78 20.34 -0.59
C LYS A 514 -8.01 20.33 -1.90
N ASP A 515 -6.68 20.37 -1.83
CA ASP A 515 -5.79 20.32 -3.01
C ASP A 515 -5.44 18.88 -3.38
N GLY A 516 -4.66 18.24 -2.51
CA GLY A 516 -4.07 16.93 -2.75
C GLY A 516 -3.33 16.46 -1.50
N TYR A 517 -2.29 15.66 -1.70
CA TYR A 517 -1.51 15.08 -0.61
C TYR A 517 -0.03 15.38 -0.77
N SER A 518 0.66 15.51 0.37
CA SER A 518 2.08 15.28 0.47
C SER A 518 2.35 13.91 1.09
N TYR A 519 3.42 13.27 0.66
CA TYR A 519 3.79 11.92 1.06
C TYR A 519 5.01 11.98 1.97
N PHE A 520 4.98 11.27 3.09
CA PHE A 520 6.05 11.23 4.07
C PHE A 520 6.46 9.80 4.34
N VAL A 521 7.77 9.53 4.41
CA VAL A 521 8.27 8.26 4.93
C VAL A 521 7.91 8.18 6.41
N LYS A 522 7.18 7.14 6.79
CA LYS A 522 6.72 6.92 8.16
C LYS A 522 7.90 6.50 9.04
N GLY A 523 8.10 7.21 10.14
CA GLY A 523 8.99 6.81 11.23
C GLY A 523 8.22 6.79 12.55
N LYS A 524 8.58 7.67 13.50
CA LYS A 524 7.92 7.78 14.81
C LYS A 524 6.40 7.98 14.72
N ASP A 525 5.67 7.33 15.62
CA ASP A 525 4.21 7.42 15.71
C ASP A 525 3.72 8.80 16.16
N PHE A 526 2.54 9.21 15.70
CA PHE A 526 1.96 10.52 16.03
C PHE A 526 1.72 10.70 17.54
N TYR A 527 1.22 9.68 18.23
CA TYR A 527 0.91 9.76 19.66
C TYR A 527 2.18 9.76 20.52
N GLU A 528 3.25 9.09 20.04
CA GLU A 528 4.57 9.18 20.68
C GLU A 528 5.11 10.61 20.63
N LYS A 529 5.02 11.27 19.46
CA LYS A 529 5.42 12.67 19.33
C LYS A 529 4.57 13.60 20.17
N LEU A 530 3.26 13.36 20.22
CA LEU A 530 2.36 14.13 21.07
C LEU A 530 2.73 14.00 22.55
N LYS A 531 3.06 12.78 23.00
CA LYS A 531 3.55 12.53 24.36
C LYS A 531 4.87 13.25 24.65
N GLU A 532 5.82 13.24 23.71
CA GLU A 532 7.06 14.02 23.82
C GLU A 532 6.76 15.53 23.93
N PHE A 533 5.87 16.05 23.09
CA PHE A 533 5.45 17.45 23.09
C PHE A 533 4.81 17.89 24.41
N THR A 534 3.87 17.10 24.95
CA THR A 534 3.19 17.41 26.23
C THR A 534 4.10 17.41 27.45
N LYS A 535 5.32 16.86 27.36
CA LYS A 535 6.31 16.93 28.44
C LYS A 535 7.17 18.20 28.38
N MET A 536 7.12 18.94 27.27
CA MET A 536 7.92 20.15 27.04
C MET A 536 7.14 21.43 27.33
N VAL A 537 5.80 21.36 27.26
CA VAL A 537 4.87 22.40 27.71
C VAL A 537 4.57 22.15 29.19
#